data_AF-A0A849G3W7-F1
#
_entry.id   AF-A0A849G3W7-F1
#
_cell.length_a   1.000
_cell.length_b   1.000
_cell.length_c   1.000
_cell.angle_alpha   90.00
_cell.angle_beta   90.00
_cell.angle_gamma   90.00
#
_symmetry.space_group_name_H-M   'P 1'
#
loop_
_entity.id
_entity.type
_entity.pdbx_description
1 polymer ?
#
loop_
_entity_poly.entity_id
_entity_poly.type
_entity_poly.pdbx_seq_one_letter_code
_entity_poly.pdbx_strand_id
1 'polypeptide(L)'
;MSTPRALRQPLSLRLVSAAFLLFWCIIAAFPIVWIAVMSFKVPIDAFAADPLQVIFGPLTQAQGKGLTLIDIVVGIAVIWATVRVAIRVLPPLVAKYSPFGLIALGWLVAALALGIGFVLVTFVILPPILGAINGALGLEPIIGLTTEHYRAVWVENAFWRNFVNSVIVTTGVVTISLTVGTLAGYGLARSG
;
A
#
# COMPACT_ATOMS: atom_id res chain seq x y z
N MET A 1 -10.37 -15.66 -30.07
CA MET A 1 -11.26 -15.05 -31.07
C MET A 1 -10.66 -13.73 -31.52
N SER A 2 -10.25 -13.60 -32.78
CA SER A 2 -9.75 -12.33 -33.32
C SER A 2 -10.91 -11.36 -33.48
N THR A 3 -10.86 -10.21 -32.82
CA THR A 3 -11.85 -9.15 -32.99
C THR A 3 -11.94 -8.78 -34.49
N PRO A 4 -13.12 -8.91 -35.12
CA PRO A 4 -13.35 -8.52 -36.50
C PRO A 4 -12.81 -7.12 -36.76
N ARG A 5 -12.22 -6.88 -37.95
CA ARG A 5 -11.58 -5.59 -38.29
C ARG A 5 -12.54 -4.39 -38.13
N ALA A 6 -13.84 -4.63 -38.32
CA ALA A 6 -14.92 -3.65 -38.11
C ALA A 6 -15.20 -3.29 -36.63
N LEU A 7 -14.81 -4.15 -35.68
CA LEU A 7 -14.93 -3.91 -34.23
C LEU A 7 -13.63 -3.36 -33.60
N ARG A 8 -12.57 -3.17 -34.39
CA ARG A 8 -11.31 -2.58 -33.91
C ARG A 8 -11.44 -1.06 -33.92
N GLN A 9 -11.18 -0.43 -32.78
CA GLN A 9 -11.13 1.03 -32.72
C GLN A 9 -10.05 1.57 -33.67
N PRO A 10 -10.35 2.63 -34.44
CA PRO A 10 -9.35 3.29 -35.26
C PRO A 10 -8.23 3.84 -34.35
N LEU A 11 -7.00 3.89 -34.86
CA LEU A 11 -5.80 4.24 -34.08
C LEU A 11 -5.92 5.60 -33.39
N SER A 12 -6.53 6.58 -34.06
CA SER A 12 -6.83 7.90 -33.49
C SER A 12 -7.75 7.81 -32.27
N LEU A 13 -8.86 7.08 -32.38
CA LEU A 13 -9.81 6.91 -31.26
C LEU A 13 -9.14 6.17 -30.10
N ARG A 14 -8.36 5.11 -30.38
CA ARG A 14 -7.63 4.39 -29.35
C ARG A 14 -6.61 5.29 -28.63
N LEU A 15 -5.85 6.10 -29.36
CA LEU A 15 -4.90 7.04 -28.76
C LEU A 15 -5.60 8.11 -27.93
N VAL A 16 -6.66 8.71 -28.45
CA VAL A 16 -7.44 9.74 -27.74
C VAL A 16 -8.08 9.16 -26.48
N SER A 17 -8.71 7.99 -26.58
CA SER A 17 -9.29 7.31 -25.41
C SER A 17 -8.22 6.92 -24.40
N ALA A 18 -7.07 6.39 -24.83
CA ALA A 18 -5.98 6.03 -23.94
C ALA A 18 -5.37 7.27 -23.26
N ALA A 19 -5.18 8.37 -23.99
CA ALA A 19 -4.67 9.62 -23.45
C ALA A 19 -5.65 10.23 -22.44
N PHE A 20 -6.95 10.26 -22.77
CA PHE A 20 -7.99 10.73 -21.87
C PHE A 20 -8.07 9.88 -20.60
N LEU A 21 -8.06 8.55 -20.72
CA LEU A 21 -8.04 7.64 -19.58
C LEU A 21 -6.78 7.81 -18.74
N LEU A 22 -5.61 7.92 -19.35
CA LEU A 22 -4.35 8.14 -18.64
C LEU A 22 -4.37 9.47 -17.86
N PHE A 23 -4.81 10.54 -18.51
CA PHE A 23 -4.98 11.85 -17.87
C PHE A 23 -5.95 11.78 -16.68
N TRP A 24 -7.11 11.15 -16.87
CA TRP A 24 -8.09 10.99 -15.81
C TRP A 24 -7.57 10.15 -14.65
N CYS A 25 -6.84 9.06 -14.94
CA CYS A 25 -6.20 8.23 -13.93
C CYS A 25 -5.16 9.00 -13.11
N ILE A 26 -4.38 9.89 -13.74
CA ILE A 26 -3.41 10.74 -13.03
C ILE A 26 -4.14 11.69 -12.07
N ILE A 27 -5.20 12.35 -12.54
CA ILE A 27 -6.01 13.24 -11.68
C ILE A 27 -6.65 12.46 -10.54
N ALA A 28 -7.23 11.29 -10.81
CA ALA A 28 -7.87 10.46 -9.79
C ALA A 28 -6.87 9.89 -8.77
N ALA A 29 -5.63 9.62 -9.19
CA ALA A 29 -4.57 9.15 -8.30
C ALA A 29 -4.00 10.28 -7.43
N PHE A 30 -4.07 11.54 -7.88
CA PHE A 30 -3.47 12.67 -7.17
C PHE A 30 -3.89 12.77 -5.69
N PRO A 31 -5.19 12.73 -5.31
CA PRO A 31 -5.59 12.78 -3.90
C PRO A 31 -4.98 11.65 -3.06
N ILE A 32 -4.91 10.44 -3.62
CA ILE A 32 -4.38 9.27 -2.93
C ILE A 32 -2.87 9.42 -2.72
N VAL A 33 -2.15 9.82 -3.77
CA VAL A 33 -0.71 10.08 -3.71
C VAL A 33 -0.42 11.20 -2.72
N TRP A 34 -1.21 12.28 -2.74
CA TRP A 34 -1.04 13.41 -1.85
C TRP A 34 -1.24 13.02 -0.38
N ILE A 35 -2.30 12.26 -0.06
CA ILE A 35 -2.54 11.73 1.29
C ILE A 35 -1.41 10.81 1.73
N ALA A 36 -0.92 9.93 0.83
CA ALA A 36 0.19 9.04 1.13
C ALA A 36 1.49 9.80 1.36
N VAL A 37 1.74 10.89 0.63
CA VAL A 37 2.89 11.76 0.90
C VAL A 37 2.74 12.37 2.29
N MET A 38 1.63 13.05 2.59
CA MET A 38 1.39 13.72 3.87
C MET A 38 1.48 12.79 5.08
N SER A 39 1.07 11.52 4.95
CA SER A 39 1.03 10.58 6.07
C SER A 39 2.40 10.21 6.65
N PHE A 40 3.49 10.47 5.91
CA PHE A 40 4.87 10.20 6.35
C PHE A 40 5.62 11.45 6.86
N LYS A 41 4.93 12.56 7.13
CA LYS A 41 5.54 13.82 7.56
C LYS A 41 5.06 14.19 8.95
N VAL A 42 5.83 15.03 9.64
CA VAL A 42 5.33 15.66 10.86
C VAL A 42 4.14 16.58 10.53
N PRO A 43 3.18 16.80 11.44
CA PRO A 43 1.94 17.53 11.13
C PRO A 43 2.17 18.91 10.50
N ILE A 44 3.20 19.62 10.95
CA ILE A 44 3.52 20.96 10.42
C ILE A 44 4.00 20.95 8.97
N ASP A 45 4.76 19.92 8.56
CA ASP A 45 5.17 19.75 7.16
C ASP A 45 4.01 19.19 6.32
N ALA A 46 3.19 18.29 6.90
CA ALA A 46 2.07 17.66 6.19
C ALA A 46 0.97 18.66 5.78
N PHE A 47 0.74 19.70 6.59
CA PHE A 47 -0.28 20.73 6.34
C PHE A 47 0.32 22.07 5.88
N ALA A 48 1.56 22.07 5.39
CA ALA A 48 2.21 23.28 4.88
C ALA A 48 1.48 23.81 3.62
N ALA A 49 1.45 25.15 3.49
CA ALA A 49 0.86 25.80 2.32
C ALA A 49 1.72 25.62 1.05
N ASP A 50 3.04 25.49 1.21
CA ASP A 50 3.98 25.22 0.12
C ASP A 50 4.03 23.70 -0.19
N PRO A 51 3.65 23.26 -1.41
CA PRO A 51 3.69 21.86 -1.79
C PRO A 51 5.09 21.22 -1.70
N LEU A 52 6.16 22.00 -1.94
CA LEU A 52 7.52 21.49 -1.87
C LEU A 52 7.90 21.14 -0.43
N GLN A 53 7.44 21.94 0.54
CA GLN A 53 7.62 21.62 1.96
C GLN A 53 6.93 20.30 2.34
N VAL A 54 5.74 20.03 1.81
CA VAL A 54 5.02 18.77 2.05
C VAL A 54 5.77 17.57 1.46
N ILE A 55 6.36 17.73 0.27
CA ILE A 55 7.09 16.67 -0.42
C ILE A 55 8.41 16.36 0.28
N PHE A 56 9.22 17.38 0.59
CA PHE A 56 10.57 17.20 1.14
C PHE A 56 10.59 17.08 2.66
N GLY A 57 9.67 17.73 3.39
CA GLY A 57 9.56 17.67 4.84
C GLY A 57 10.80 18.17 5.58
N PRO A 58 11.21 19.45 5.43
CA PRO A 58 12.44 19.96 6.03
C PRO A 58 12.45 19.90 7.56
N LEU A 59 11.30 20.06 8.23
CA LEU A 59 11.22 19.95 9.69
C LEU A 59 11.31 18.48 10.12
N THR A 60 10.74 17.57 9.34
CA THR A 60 10.90 16.12 9.53
C THR A 60 12.37 15.71 9.42
N GLN A 61 13.11 16.27 8.46
CA GLN A 61 14.55 16.06 8.30
C GLN A 61 15.33 16.63 9.50
N ALA A 62 15.02 17.85 9.93
CA ALA A 62 15.68 18.50 11.07
C ALA A 62 15.51 17.74 12.40
N GLN A 63 14.45 16.92 12.53
CA GLN A 63 14.25 16.01 13.66
C GLN A 63 15.06 14.70 13.59
N GLY A 64 15.94 14.56 12.60
CA GLY A 64 16.72 13.33 12.38
C GLY A 64 15.91 12.18 11.79
N LYS A 65 14.72 12.46 11.25
CA LYS A 65 13.83 11.47 10.61
C LYS A 65 13.85 11.60 9.09
N GLY A 66 15.03 11.89 8.54
CA GLY A 66 15.25 12.01 7.11
C GLY A 66 15.82 10.73 6.50
N LEU A 67 15.52 10.48 5.23
CA LEU A 67 16.13 9.44 4.43
C LEU A 67 17.19 10.04 3.50
N THR A 68 18.36 9.43 3.51
CA THR A 68 19.45 9.66 2.56
C THR A 68 19.21 8.87 1.27
N LEU A 69 20.04 9.13 0.25
CA LEU A 69 20.01 8.35 -0.99
C LEU A 69 20.25 6.86 -0.75
N ILE A 70 21.15 6.50 0.18
CA ILE A 70 21.42 5.09 0.50
C ILE A 70 20.19 4.45 1.12
N ASP A 71 19.50 5.14 2.03
CA ASP A 71 18.30 4.60 2.67
C ASP A 71 17.20 4.29 1.65
N ILE A 72 17.03 5.17 0.66
CA ILE A 72 16.06 4.99 -0.43
C ILE A 72 16.45 3.78 -1.29
N VAL A 73 17.71 3.70 -1.72
CA VAL A 73 18.19 2.60 -2.58
C VAL A 73 18.06 1.25 -1.86
N VAL A 74 18.48 1.18 -0.60
CA VAL A 74 18.38 -0.04 0.20
C VAL A 74 16.92 -0.40 0.49
N GLY A 75 16.07 0.58 0.82
CA GLY A 75 14.64 0.38 0.99
C GLY A 75 13.96 -0.20 -0.25
N ILE A 76 14.26 0.35 -1.43
CA ILE A 76 13.78 -0.19 -2.72
C ILE A 76 14.29 -1.62 -2.93
N ALA A 77 15.56 -1.91 -2.62
CA ALA A 77 16.12 -3.25 -2.73
C ALA A 77 15.41 -4.25 -1.80
N VAL A 78 15.08 -3.86 -0.56
CA VAL A 78 14.32 -4.68 0.38
C VAL A 78 12.90 -4.95 -0.13
N ILE A 79 12.19 -3.94 -0.64
CA ILE A 79 10.86 -4.10 -1.23
C ILE A 79 10.94 -5.06 -2.42
N TRP A 80 11.88 -4.84 -3.33
CA TRP A 80 12.08 -5.69 -4.50
C TRP A 80 12.40 -7.14 -4.10
N ALA A 81 13.28 -7.35 -3.11
CA ALA A 81 13.63 -8.66 -2.61
C ALA A 81 12.40 -9.36 -1.99
N THR A 82 11.61 -8.63 -1.20
CA THR A 82 10.39 -9.13 -0.56
C THR A 82 9.36 -9.55 -1.61
N VAL A 83 9.12 -8.72 -2.64
CA VAL A 83 8.24 -9.05 -3.77
C VAL A 83 8.76 -10.26 -4.54
N ARG A 84 10.07 -10.32 -4.78
CA ARG A 84 10.69 -11.45 -5.47
C ARG A 84 10.55 -12.74 -4.68
N VAL A 85 10.73 -12.71 -3.37
CA VAL A 85 10.51 -13.85 -2.48
C VAL A 85 9.03 -14.25 -2.52
N ALA A 86 8.10 -13.31 -2.36
CA ALA A 86 6.66 -13.56 -2.39
C ALA A 86 6.20 -14.25 -3.68
N ILE A 87 6.70 -13.80 -4.83
CA ILE A 87 6.21 -14.26 -6.14
C ILE A 87 6.98 -15.48 -6.64
N ARG A 88 8.28 -15.58 -6.39
CA ARG A 88 9.11 -16.65 -7.01
C ARG A 88 9.54 -17.75 -6.04
N VAL A 89 9.70 -17.43 -4.76
CA VAL A 89 10.30 -18.36 -3.79
C VAL A 89 9.21 -18.99 -2.92
N LEU A 90 8.25 -18.21 -2.47
CA LEU A 90 7.17 -18.66 -1.59
C LEU A 90 6.29 -19.76 -2.21
N PRO A 91 5.79 -19.64 -3.47
CA PRO A 91 4.90 -20.65 -4.04
C PRO A 91 5.48 -22.08 -4.09
N PRO A 92 6.71 -22.32 -4.61
CA PRO A 92 7.25 -23.68 -4.63
C PRO A 92 7.58 -24.22 -3.23
N LEU A 93 7.95 -23.35 -2.28
CA LEU A 93 8.16 -23.77 -0.89
C LEU A 93 6.86 -24.22 -0.23
N VAL A 94 5.78 -23.45 -0.38
CA VAL A 94 4.47 -23.81 0.16
C VAL A 94 3.98 -25.11 -0.48
N ALA A 95 4.12 -25.28 -1.79
CA ALA A 95 3.73 -26.51 -2.48
C ALA A 95 4.52 -27.75 -2.01
N LYS A 96 5.81 -27.59 -1.70
CA LYS A 96 6.68 -28.69 -1.28
C LYS A 96 6.50 -29.10 0.19
N TYR A 97 6.34 -28.12 1.08
CA TYR A 97 6.37 -28.36 2.53
C TYR A 97 4.98 -28.41 3.18
N SER A 98 3.91 -28.05 2.47
CA SER A 98 2.55 -28.14 3.04
C SER A 98 2.05 -29.58 3.02
N PRO A 99 1.53 -30.12 4.14
CA PRO A 99 0.92 -31.43 4.16
C PRO A 99 -0.36 -31.47 3.32
N PHE A 100 -0.70 -32.66 2.81
CA PHE A 100 -1.88 -32.87 1.95
C PHE A 100 -3.16 -32.40 2.66
N GLY A 101 -3.94 -31.55 1.99
CA GLY A 101 -5.18 -30.96 2.52
C GLY A 101 -5.01 -29.66 3.33
N LEU A 102 -3.78 -29.24 3.65
CA LEU A 102 -3.52 -28.05 4.48
C LEU A 102 -2.75 -26.93 3.76
N ILE A 103 -2.82 -26.88 2.43
CA ILE A 103 -2.13 -25.87 1.60
C ILE A 103 -2.50 -24.43 2.00
N ALA A 104 -3.77 -24.20 2.34
CA ALA A 104 -4.24 -22.88 2.81
C ALA A 104 -3.51 -22.44 4.10
N LEU A 105 -3.31 -23.36 5.04
CA LEU A 105 -2.56 -23.09 6.27
C LEU A 105 -1.08 -22.81 5.96
N GLY A 106 -0.49 -23.55 5.03
CA GLY A 106 0.88 -23.30 4.56
C GLY A 106 1.07 -21.88 3.99
N TRP A 107 0.12 -21.41 3.18
CA TRP A 107 0.12 -20.04 2.68
C TRP A 107 -0.03 -18.99 3.78
N LEU A 108 -0.92 -19.22 4.76
CA LEU A 108 -1.09 -18.32 5.90
C LEU A 108 0.20 -18.18 6.70
N VAL A 109 0.84 -19.31 7.05
CA VAL A 109 2.10 -19.31 7.79
C VAL A 109 3.22 -18.64 6.99
N ALA A 110 3.35 -18.96 5.71
CA ALA A 110 4.42 -18.41 4.87
C ALA A 110 4.24 -16.90 4.60
N ALA A 111 3.01 -16.44 4.40
CA ALA A 111 2.70 -15.02 4.25
C ALA A 111 2.97 -14.26 5.56
N LEU A 112 2.57 -14.84 6.71
CA LEU A 112 2.84 -14.26 8.02
C LEU A 112 4.35 -14.19 8.30
N ALA A 113 5.10 -15.25 8.02
CA ALA A 113 6.55 -15.28 8.19
C ALA A 113 7.25 -14.24 7.32
N LEU A 114 6.86 -14.10 6.05
CA LEU A 114 7.39 -13.06 5.17
C LEU A 114 7.05 -11.66 5.67
N GLY A 115 5.80 -11.44 6.11
CA GLY A 115 5.34 -10.16 6.64
C GLY A 115 6.11 -9.76 7.91
N ILE A 116 6.26 -10.67 8.86
CA ILE A 116 7.05 -10.45 10.08
C ILE A 116 8.51 -10.19 9.73
N GLY A 117 9.10 -11.00 8.85
CA GLY A 117 10.47 -10.82 8.40
C GLY A 117 10.70 -9.45 7.75
N PHE A 118 9.78 -9.01 6.89
CA PHE A 118 9.81 -7.68 6.29
C PHE A 118 9.75 -6.56 7.33
N VAL A 119 8.86 -6.68 8.33
CA VAL A 119 8.73 -5.68 9.41
C VAL A 119 10.00 -5.63 10.26
N LEU A 120 10.53 -6.78 10.67
CA LEU A 120 11.76 -6.85 11.47
C LEU A 120 12.95 -6.28 10.71
N VAL A 121 13.14 -6.66 9.45
CA VAL A 121 14.23 -6.13 8.63
C VAL A 121 14.09 -4.62 8.47
N THR A 122 12.92 -4.14 8.05
CA THR A 122 12.73 -2.72 7.66
C THR A 122 12.71 -1.78 8.86
N PHE A 123 12.09 -2.16 9.97
CA PHE A 123 11.86 -1.25 11.10
C PHE A 123 12.75 -1.52 12.32
N VAL A 124 13.43 -2.66 12.40
CA VAL A 124 14.26 -3.01 13.57
C VAL A 124 15.73 -3.15 13.20
N ILE A 125 16.05 -3.92 12.15
CA ILE A 125 17.44 -4.26 11.81
C ILE A 125 18.08 -3.17 10.95
N LEU A 126 17.39 -2.72 9.92
CA LEU A 126 17.95 -1.82 8.92
C LEU A 126 18.21 -0.40 9.45
N PRO A 127 17.31 0.24 10.25
CA PRO A 127 17.52 1.61 10.72
C PRO A 127 18.83 1.85 11.50
N PRO A 128 19.24 1.02 12.49
CA PRO A 128 20.51 1.25 13.18
C PRO A 128 21.74 1.04 12.28
N ILE A 129 21.68 0.09 11.34
CA ILE A 129 22.76 -0.17 10.39
C ILE A 129 22.93 1.04 9.45
N LEU A 130 21.83 1.48 8.84
CA LEU A 130 21.83 2.63 7.94
C LEU A 130 22.21 3.91 8.67
N GLY A 131 21.69 4.14 9.88
CA GLY A 131 22.08 5.27 10.72
C GLY A 131 23.58 5.30 11.01
N ALA A 132 24.19 4.16 11.31
CA ALA A 132 25.64 4.05 11.51
C ALA A 132 26.43 4.36 10.22
N ILE A 133 25.98 3.83 9.07
CA ILE A 133 26.60 4.10 7.76
C ILE A 133 26.49 5.59 7.40
N ASN A 134 25.30 6.17 7.52
CA ASN A 134 25.05 7.57 7.19
C ASN A 134 25.86 8.51 8.09
N GLY A 135 25.93 8.22 9.39
CA GLY A 135 26.76 8.96 10.33
C GLY A 135 28.25 8.84 10.04
N ALA A 136 28.74 7.66 9.68
CA ALA A 136 30.14 7.44 9.33
C ALA A 136 30.55 8.14 8.01
N LEU A 137 29.62 8.24 7.04
CA LEU A 137 29.86 8.84 5.74
C LEU A 137 29.46 10.32 5.66
N GLY A 138 28.86 10.88 6.72
CA GLY A 138 28.39 12.27 6.75
C GLY A 138 27.30 12.58 5.72
N LEU A 139 26.41 11.61 5.44
CA LEU A 139 25.39 11.78 4.41
C LEU A 139 24.22 12.61 4.92
N GLU A 140 23.84 13.62 4.14
CA GLU A 140 22.70 14.47 4.45
C GLU A 140 21.37 13.82 3.99
N PRO A 141 20.30 13.94 4.78
CA PRO A 141 18.98 13.50 4.38
C PRO A 141 18.43 14.36 3.24
N ILE A 142 17.68 13.73 2.33
CA ILE A 142 17.09 14.40 1.15
C ILE A 142 15.58 14.54 1.31
N ILE A 143 14.94 13.60 2.03
CA ILE A 143 13.48 13.59 2.22
C ILE A 143 13.12 13.20 3.65
N GLY A 144 12.13 13.87 4.23
CA GLY A 144 11.57 13.54 5.54
C GLY A 144 10.65 12.33 5.49
N LEU A 145 10.87 11.36 6.39
CA LEU A 145 10.01 10.20 6.56
C LEU A 145 9.86 9.83 8.05
N THR A 146 8.64 9.94 8.55
CA THR A 146 8.26 9.55 9.91
C THR A 146 6.96 8.75 9.91
N THR A 147 6.81 7.85 10.89
CA THR A 147 5.57 7.09 11.12
C THR A 147 4.78 7.58 12.33
N GLU A 148 5.16 8.70 12.93
CA GLU A 148 4.51 9.24 14.13
C GLU A 148 3.03 9.54 13.93
N HIS A 149 2.63 9.99 12.74
CA HIS A 149 1.22 10.22 12.44
C HIS A 149 0.39 8.94 12.60
N TYR A 150 0.91 7.80 12.17
CA TYR A 150 0.23 6.51 12.34
C TYR A 150 0.12 6.12 13.81
N ARG A 151 1.18 6.34 14.61
CA ARG A 151 1.14 6.08 16.06
C ARG A 151 0.11 6.98 16.75
N ALA A 152 0.11 8.28 16.43
CA ALA A 152 -0.82 9.24 16.98
C ALA A 152 -2.27 8.87 16.65
N VAL A 153 -2.58 8.55 15.40
CA VAL A 153 -3.95 8.20 14.98
C VAL A 153 -4.39 6.85 15.58
N TRP A 154 -3.59 5.79 15.42
CA TRP A 154 -4.02 4.44 15.77
C TRP A 154 -3.92 4.13 17.26
N VAL A 155 -2.86 4.59 17.93
CA VAL A 155 -2.59 4.26 19.33
C VAL A 155 -3.12 5.37 20.24
N GLU A 156 -2.65 6.60 20.06
CA GLU A 156 -2.95 7.70 21.00
C GLU A 156 -4.43 8.13 20.91
N ASN A 157 -4.94 8.32 19.69
CA ASN A 157 -6.34 8.68 19.46
C ASN A 157 -7.27 7.47 19.37
N ALA A 158 -6.75 6.25 19.58
CA ALA A 158 -7.50 4.99 19.55
C ALA A 158 -8.44 4.84 18.33
N PHE A 159 -8.02 5.31 17.16
CA PHE A 159 -8.83 5.28 15.93
C PHE A 159 -9.30 3.86 15.56
N TRP A 160 -8.59 2.83 16.02
CA TRP A 160 -8.98 1.43 15.87
C TRP A 160 -10.42 1.17 16.34
N ARG A 161 -10.94 1.91 17.34
CA ARG A 161 -12.33 1.79 17.80
C ARG A 161 -13.32 2.17 16.71
N ASN A 162 -13.08 3.30 16.05
CA ASN A 162 -13.91 3.76 14.94
C ASN A 162 -13.80 2.80 13.75
N PHE A 163 -12.59 2.33 13.46
CA PHE A 163 -12.37 1.33 12.42
C PHE A 163 -13.17 0.04 12.68
N VAL A 164 -13.13 -0.50 13.90
CA VAL A 164 -13.90 -1.70 14.27
C VAL A 164 -15.40 -1.45 14.16
N ASN A 165 -15.89 -0.30 14.62
CA ASN A 165 -17.31 0.06 14.46
C ASN A 165 -17.73 0.08 12.99
N SER A 166 -16.90 0.66 12.09
CA SER A 166 -17.16 0.65 10.65
C SER A 166 -17.15 -0.76 10.07
N VAL A 167 -16.21 -1.61 10.45
CA VAL A 167 -16.16 -3.02 10.00
C VAL A 167 -17.43 -3.77 10.44
N ILE A 168 -17.87 -3.60 11.69
CA ILE A 168 -19.08 -4.26 12.20
C ILE A 168 -20.32 -3.79 11.41
N VAL A 169 -20.50 -2.48 11.26
CA VAL A 169 -21.66 -1.91 10.55
C VAL A 169 -21.67 -2.34 9.09
N THR A 170 -20.53 -2.20 8.39
CA THR A 170 -20.45 -2.58 6.96
C THR A 170 -20.67 -4.07 6.75
N THR A 171 -20.08 -4.93 7.59
CA THR A 171 -20.30 -6.38 7.52
C THR A 171 -21.77 -6.71 7.76
N GLY A 172 -22.39 -6.12 8.79
CA GLY A 172 -23.81 -6.32 9.08
C GLY A 172 -24.71 -5.89 7.93
N VAL A 173 -24.50 -4.68 7.39
CA VAL A 173 -25.26 -4.17 6.24
C VAL A 173 -25.08 -5.07 5.03
N VAL A 174 -23.85 -5.45 4.67
CA VAL A 174 -23.57 -6.32 3.51
C VAL A 174 -24.22 -7.69 3.67
N THR A 175 -24.11 -8.31 4.85
CA THR A 175 -24.73 -9.62 5.12
C THR A 175 -26.25 -9.56 4.98
N ILE A 176 -26.91 -8.56 5.57
CA ILE A 176 -28.37 -8.40 5.49
C ILE A 176 -28.79 -8.08 4.05
N SER A 177 -28.14 -7.11 3.40
CA SER A 177 -28.46 -6.68 2.04
C SER A 177 -28.25 -7.80 1.02
N LEU A 178 -27.17 -8.57 1.12
CA LEU A 178 -26.95 -9.72 0.24
C LEU A 178 -27.99 -10.81 0.51
N THR A 179 -28.27 -11.14 1.77
CA THR A 179 -29.25 -12.20 2.07
C THR A 179 -30.65 -11.85 1.55
N VAL A 180 -31.17 -10.68 1.91
CA VAL A 180 -32.52 -10.25 1.52
C VAL A 180 -32.57 -9.86 0.05
N GLY A 181 -31.60 -9.10 -0.43
CA GLY A 181 -31.55 -8.60 -1.81
C GLY A 181 -31.40 -9.72 -2.84
N THR A 182 -30.61 -10.76 -2.54
CA THR A 182 -30.45 -11.90 -3.47
C THR A 182 -31.72 -12.74 -3.53
N LEU A 183 -32.40 -12.96 -2.40
CA LEU A 183 -33.69 -13.66 -2.37
C LEU A 183 -34.79 -12.89 -3.12
N ALA A 184 -34.90 -11.59 -2.88
CA ALA A 184 -35.85 -10.73 -3.58
C ALA A 184 -35.55 -10.65 -5.08
N GLY A 185 -34.28 -10.49 -5.45
CA GLY A 185 -33.83 -10.48 -6.84
C GLY A 185 -34.11 -11.80 -7.56
N TYR A 186 -33.90 -12.94 -6.88
CA TYR A 186 -34.27 -14.25 -7.43
C TYR A 186 -35.78 -14.38 -7.64
N GLY A 187 -36.60 -13.94 -6.66
CA GLY A 187 -38.05 -13.93 -6.77
C GLY A 187 -38.54 -13.14 -7.99
N LEU A 188 -38.06 -11.91 -8.16
CA LEU A 188 -38.42 -11.04 -9.28
C LEU A 188 -37.96 -11.60 -10.64
N ALA A 189 -36.77 -12.21 -10.70
CA ALA A 189 -36.23 -12.77 -11.94
C ALA A 189 -36.97 -14.04 -12.41
N ARG A 190 -37.74 -14.68 -11.53
CA ARG A 190 -38.44 -15.96 -11.80
C ARG A 190 -39.96 -15.85 -11.73
N SER A 191 -40.50 -14.70 -11.34
CA SER A 191 -41.95 -14.46 -11.25
C SER A 191 -42.60 -13.98 -12.56
N GLY A 192 -41.84 -13.93 -13.66
CA GLY A 192 -42.32 -13.62 -15.01
C GLY A 192 -42.18 -14.80 -15.95
#